data_AF-A0A286TV15-F1
#
_entry.id   AF-A0A286TV15-F1
#
_cell.length_a   1.000
_cell.length_b   1.000
_cell.length_c   1.000
_cell.angle_alpha   90.00
_cell.angle_beta   90.00
_cell.angle_gamma   90.00
#
_symmetry.space_group_name_H-M   'P 1'
#
loop_
_entity.id
_entity.type
_entity.pdbx_description
1 polymer ?
#
loop_
_entity_poly.entity_id
_entity_poly.type
_entity_poly.pdbx_seq_one_letter_code
_entity_poly.pdbx_strand_id
1 'polypeptide(L)'
;MWGGGGAFTQSGGTHTITNDLNIGEAAGSSGTYTLSSGTLRASNSYLGGIPSLCFRGSGTLNISEDGDAMLSVVLKLWDAGVVNLSGGMLKAATIDNTNGGSFNVTGGTLAVDTFLGDLSVSDAMLAPGDSPGVTSITGDYSQDIDSILQIEIGGLLAGSERSWTFRGR
;
A
#
# COMPACT_ATOMS: atom_id res chain seq x y z
N MET A 1 -2.33 -20.70 25.09
CA MET A 1 -2.00 -20.01 23.82
C MET A 1 -1.60 -18.59 24.22
N TRP A 2 -0.34 -18.20 24.03
CA TRP A 2 0.10 -16.84 24.34
C TRP A 2 0.02 -16.02 23.05
N GLY A 3 -1.13 -15.37 22.81
CA GLY A 3 -1.25 -14.37 21.77
C GLY A 3 -0.77 -13.03 22.33
N GLY A 4 0.47 -12.65 22.00
CA GLY A 4 0.98 -11.32 22.32
C GLY A 4 0.44 -10.30 21.31
N GLY A 5 -0.14 -9.22 21.81
CA GLY A 5 -0.52 -8.06 21.01
C GLY A 5 0.55 -6.97 21.08
N GLY A 6 0.96 -6.43 19.94
CA GLY A 6 1.87 -5.28 19.85
C GLY A 6 1.19 -4.10 19.16
N ALA A 7 1.39 -2.89 19.69
CA ALA A 7 0.93 -1.66 19.05
C ALA A 7 2.07 -0.64 18.99
N PHE A 8 2.26 -0.02 17.83
CA PHE A 8 3.23 1.05 17.62
C PHE A 8 2.55 2.23 16.92
N THR A 9 2.76 3.44 17.45
CA THR A 9 2.22 4.68 16.88
C THR A 9 3.37 5.59 16.50
N GLN A 10 3.44 5.95 15.22
CA GLN A 10 4.32 6.99 14.70
C GLN A 10 3.48 8.22 14.33
N SER A 11 3.78 9.34 14.98
CA SER A 11 3.12 10.63 14.76
C SER A 11 4.11 11.71 14.31
N GLY A 12 5.25 11.31 13.73
CA GLY A 12 6.31 12.20 13.26
C GLY A 12 7.65 11.50 13.06
N GLY A 13 8.64 12.25 12.56
CA GLY A 13 10.00 11.74 12.32
C GLY A 13 10.09 10.67 11.24
N THR A 14 11.23 9.97 11.17
CA THR A 14 11.45 8.88 10.22
C THR A 14 11.81 7.60 10.97
N HIS A 15 11.06 6.52 10.70
CA HIS A 15 11.39 5.18 11.18
C HIS A 15 11.90 4.34 9.99
N THR A 16 13.20 4.08 9.99
CA THR A 16 13.84 3.26 8.95
C THR A 16 14.09 1.85 9.48
N ILE A 17 13.48 0.87 8.83
CA ILE A 17 13.65 -0.55 9.10
C ILE A 17 14.58 -1.11 8.02
N THR A 18 15.72 -1.65 8.45
CA THR A 18 16.74 -2.18 7.54
C THR A 18 16.45 -3.60 7.04
N ASN A 19 15.61 -4.33 7.76
CA ASN A 19 15.13 -5.67 7.38
C ASN A 19 13.66 -5.58 6.92
N ASP A 20 12.85 -6.57 7.28
CA ASP A 20 11.43 -6.62 7.00
C ASP A 20 10.61 -6.03 8.17
N LEU A 21 9.56 -5.28 7.85
CA LEU A 21 8.53 -4.92 8.82
C LEU A 21 7.53 -6.05 8.92
N ASN A 22 7.56 -6.79 10.04
CA ASN A 22 6.59 -7.85 10.32
C ASN A 22 5.56 -7.34 11.32
N ILE A 23 4.27 -7.42 10.96
CA ILE A 23 3.17 -7.03 11.85
C ILE A 23 2.26 -8.24 12.03
N GLY A 24 2.16 -8.71 13.28
CA GLY A 24 1.32 -9.87 13.61
C GLY A 24 1.76 -11.15 12.90
N GLU A 25 3.06 -11.44 12.94
CA GLU A 25 3.67 -12.56 12.23
C GLU A 25 3.31 -13.94 12.79
N ALA A 26 3.36 -14.08 14.11
CA ALA A 26 3.29 -15.39 14.76
C ALA A 26 1.84 -15.88 14.91
N ALA A 27 1.66 -17.20 14.92
CA ALA A 27 0.35 -17.81 15.11
C ALA A 27 -0.31 -17.35 16.43
N GLY A 28 -1.50 -16.75 16.33
CA GLY A 28 -2.25 -16.20 17.45
C GLY A 28 -1.73 -14.85 17.97
N SER A 29 -0.68 -14.29 17.37
CA SER A 29 -0.23 -12.92 17.66
C SER A 29 -1.05 -11.90 16.88
N SER A 30 -1.16 -10.70 17.45
CA SER A 30 -1.70 -9.54 16.74
C SER A 30 -0.70 -8.39 16.79
N GLY A 31 -0.65 -7.61 15.72
CA GLY A 31 0.17 -6.41 15.64
C GLY A 31 -0.58 -5.27 14.97
N THR A 32 -0.38 -4.05 15.46
CA THR A 32 -0.89 -2.84 14.81
C THR A 32 0.22 -1.80 14.72
N TYR A 33 0.42 -1.25 13.52
CA TYR A 33 1.21 -0.05 13.30
C TYR A 33 0.27 1.06 12.86
N THR A 34 0.29 2.19 13.57
CA THR A 34 -0.44 3.40 13.18
C THR A 34 0.54 4.50 12.81
N LEU A 35 0.49 4.95 11.57
CA LEU A 35 1.29 6.04 11.02
C LEU A 35 0.37 7.23 10.73
N SER A 36 0.32 8.22 11.62
CA SER A 36 -0.48 9.43 11.42
C SER A 36 0.35 10.61 10.91
N SER A 37 1.67 10.59 11.08
CA SER A 37 2.56 11.58 10.47
C SER A 37 3.99 11.05 10.42
N GLY A 38 4.83 11.70 9.63
CA GLY A 38 6.21 11.30 9.40
C GLY A 38 6.31 10.17 8.38
N THR A 39 7.50 9.56 8.31
CA THR A 39 7.82 8.59 7.26
C THR A 39 8.21 7.24 7.85
N LEU A 40 7.55 6.18 7.41
CA LEU A 40 7.99 4.79 7.56
C LEU A 40 8.77 4.37 6.32
N ARG A 41 9.99 3.87 6.49
CA ARG A 41 10.80 3.31 5.41
C ARG A 41 11.13 1.85 5.70
N ALA A 42 10.78 0.95 4.80
CA ALA A 42 11.19 -0.44 4.85
C ALA A 42 11.38 -1.00 3.43
N SER A 43 12.13 -2.10 3.30
CA SER A 43 12.19 -2.80 2.01
C SER A 43 10.92 -3.60 1.79
N ASN A 44 10.62 -4.50 2.73
CA ASN A 44 9.42 -5.33 2.72
C ASN A 44 8.56 -5.05 3.96
N SER A 45 7.26 -5.29 3.82
CA SER A 45 6.30 -5.32 4.92
C SER A 45 5.38 -6.53 4.78
N TYR A 46 5.21 -7.30 5.84
CA TYR A 46 4.37 -8.50 5.89
C TYR A 46 3.34 -8.39 7.00
N LEU A 47 2.06 -8.49 6.63
CA LEU A 47 0.94 -8.32 7.55
C LEU A 47 0.20 -9.64 7.76
N GLY A 48 0.17 -10.15 9.00
CA GLY A 48 -0.57 -11.36 9.38
C GLY A 48 0.17 -12.68 9.15
N GLY A 49 1.47 -12.64 8.82
CA GLY A 49 2.29 -13.83 8.58
C GLY A 49 3.60 -13.51 7.88
N ILE A 50 4.38 -14.55 7.58
CA ILE A 50 5.62 -14.46 6.78
C ILE A 50 5.70 -15.58 5.75
N PRO A 51 6.50 -15.44 4.68
CA PRO A 51 6.58 -16.42 3.58
C PRO A 51 6.97 -17.85 3.97
N SER A 52 7.54 -18.08 5.16
CA SER A 52 8.13 -19.37 5.54
C SER A 52 7.29 -20.25 6.49
N LEU A 53 6.13 -19.79 6.99
CA LEU A 53 5.32 -20.54 7.97
C LEU A 53 3.81 -20.51 7.67
N CYS A 54 3.08 -21.55 8.11
CA CYS A 54 1.62 -21.61 7.93
C CYS A 54 0.88 -20.66 8.88
N PHE A 55 -0.07 -19.93 8.29
CA PHE A 55 -0.77 -18.73 8.76
C PHE A 55 -1.46 -18.88 10.11
N ARG A 56 -1.53 -17.78 10.88
CA ARG A 56 -2.44 -17.60 12.05
C ARG A 56 -2.25 -16.27 12.82
N GLY A 57 -1.40 -15.35 12.37
CA GLY A 57 -1.27 -14.04 13.00
C GLY A 57 -2.20 -13.00 12.37
N SER A 58 -2.34 -11.83 12.99
CA SER A 58 -3.11 -10.71 12.41
C SER A 58 -2.31 -9.41 12.47
N GLY A 59 -2.10 -8.80 11.31
CA GLY A 59 -1.29 -7.60 11.18
C GLY A 59 -2.07 -6.46 10.57
N THR A 60 -2.06 -5.31 11.23
CA THR A 60 -2.74 -4.10 10.73
C THR A 60 -1.75 -2.96 10.55
N LEU A 61 -1.76 -2.35 9.36
CA LEU A 61 -1.09 -1.09 9.06
C LEU A 61 -2.15 -0.01 8.80
N ASN A 62 -2.19 1.01 9.66
CA ASN A 62 -3.04 2.19 9.48
C ASN A 62 -2.17 3.36 9.02
N ILE A 63 -2.56 4.01 7.93
CA ILE A 63 -1.92 5.20 7.37
C ILE A 63 -2.99 6.28 7.24
N SER A 64 -2.79 7.40 7.93
CA SER A 64 -3.76 8.47 8.03
C SER A 64 -3.08 9.84 8.05
N GLU A 65 -3.87 10.91 7.98
CA GLU A 65 -3.39 12.30 8.05
C GLU A 65 -2.27 12.54 7.02
N ASP A 66 -1.04 12.83 7.46
CA ASP A 66 0.13 13.10 6.60
C ASP A 66 1.19 11.99 6.71
N GLY A 67 0.78 10.77 7.07
CA GLY A 67 1.68 9.62 7.22
C GLY A 67 2.17 9.06 5.88
N ASP A 68 3.49 8.94 5.70
CA ASP A 68 4.09 8.40 4.48
C ASP A 68 4.72 7.01 4.72
N ALA A 69 4.07 5.96 4.23
CA ALA A 69 4.63 4.61 4.18
C ALA A 69 5.35 4.39 2.84
N MET A 70 6.69 4.39 2.88
CA MET A 70 7.55 4.18 1.72
C MET A 70 8.17 2.77 1.76
N LEU A 71 7.57 1.85 1.01
CA LEU A 71 8.02 0.46 0.90
C LEU A 71 8.68 0.26 -0.47
N SER A 72 9.96 -0.10 -0.50
CA SER A 72 10.69 -0.13 -1.77
C SER A 72 10.54 -1.43 -2.57
N VAL A 73 9.99 -2.49 -1.97
CA VAL A 73 9.86 -3.82 -2.61
C VAL A 73 8.42 -4.33 -2.50
N VAL A 74 8.07 -5.07 -1.45
CA VAL A 74 6.75 -5.70 -1.33
C VAL A 74 6.02 -5.28 -0.05
N LEU A 75 4.74 -4.99 -0.19
CA LEU A 75 3.76 -5.07 0.89
C LEU A 75 2.89 -6.30 0.65
N LYS A 76 3.03 -7.32 1.50
CA LYS A 76 2.24 -8.54 1.38
C LYS A 76 1.23 -8.65 2.52
N LEU A 77 -0.02 -8.86 2.15
CA LEU A 77 -1.12 -9.11 3.06
C LEU A 77 -1.43 -10.60 3.04
N TRP A 78 -1.39 -11.24 4.20
CA TRP A 78 -1.97 -12.57 4.39
C TRP A 78 -3.48 -12.45 4.64
N ASP A 79 -4.17 -13.58 4.81
CA ASP A 79 -5.63 -13.65 4.96
C ASP A 79 -6.18 -12.79 6.12
N ALA A 80 -5.41 -12.63 7.20
CA ALA A 80 -5.71 -11.73 8.31
C ALA A 80 -4.85 -10.45 8.33
N GLY A 81 -4.18 -10.14 7.23
CA GLY A 81 -3.47 -8.89 7.00
C GLY A 81 -4.44 -7.76 6.62
N VAL A 82 -4.23 -6.58 7.19
CA VAL A 82 -5.10 -5.41 7.00
C VAL A 82 -4.26 -4.17 6.71
N VAL A 83 -4.57 -3.48 5.62
CA VAL A 83 -4.11 -2.11 5.37
C VAL A 83 -5.32 -1.19 5.39
N ASN A 84 -5.21 -0.08 6.11
CA ASN A 84 -6.15 1.02 6.06
C ASN A 84 -5.40 2.27 5.62
N LEU A 85 -5.67 2.75 4.40
CA LEU A 85 -5.18 4.00 3.87
C LEU A 85 -6.33 5.01 3.84
N SER A 86 -6.32 5.95 4.78
CA SER A 86 -7.35 7.00 4.91
C SER A 86 -6.79 8.43 4.77
N GLY A 87 -5.47 8.55 4.65
CA GLY A 87 -4.74 9.80 4.44
C GLY A 87 -3.28 9.50 4.12
N GLY A 88 -2.47 10.54 3.86
CA GLY A 88 -1.05 10.39 3.61
C GLY A 88 -0.74 9.65 2.31
N MET A 89 0.43 9.00 2.26
CA MET A 89 0.89 8.23 1.10
C MET A 89 1.26 6.80 1.49
N LEU A 90 0.75 5.83 0.73
CA LEU A 90 1.30 4.48 0.66
C LEU A 90 1.99 4.31 -0.68
N LYS A 91 3.31 4.16 -0.66
CA LYS A 91 4.13 3.82 -1.83
C LYS A 91 4.70 2.41 -1.70
N ALA A 92 4.51 1.59 -2.74
CA ALA A 92 5.09 0.25 -2.83
C ALA A 92 5.41 -0.12 -4.29
N ALA A 93 6.52 -0.82 -4.54
CA ALA A 93 6.76 -1.38 -5.88
C ALA A 93 5.74 -2.50 -6.18
N THR A 94 5.50 -3.39 -5.21
CA THR A 94 4.48 -4.42 -5.31
C THR A 94 3.60 -4.44 -4.07
N ILE A 95 2.29 -4.50 -4.26
CA ILE A 95 1.33 -4.89 -3.23
C ILE A 95 0.76 -6.25 -3.62
N ASP A 96 0.93 -7.23 -2.75
CA ASP A 96 0.45 -8.60 -2.94
C ASP A 96 -0.67 -8.89 -1.93
N ASN A 97 -1.91 -8.87 -2.41
CA ASN A 97 -3.10 -9.26 -1.68
C ASN A 97 -3.73 -10.57 -2.20
N THR A 98 -2.93 -11.43 -2.82
CA THR A 98 -3.43 -12.70 -3.39
C THR A 98 -3.90 -13.70 -2.34
N ASN A 99 -3.57 -13.48 -1.06
CA ASN A 99 -4.01 -14.29 0.06
C ASN A 99 -5.35 -13.84 0.68
N GLY A 100 -5.99 -12.80 0.12
CA GLY A 100 -7.33 -12.37 0.54
C GLY A 100 -7.35 -11.56 1.83
N GLY A 101 -6.30 -10.79 2.11
CA GLY A 101 -6.30 -9.80 3.17
C GLY A 101 -7.22 -8.61 2.85
N SER A 102 -7.42 -7.74 3.84
CA SER A 102 -8.24 -6.52 3.68
C SER A 102 -7.37 -5.34 3.29
N PHE A 103 -7.60 -4.79 2.10
CA PHE A 103 -6.90 -3.61 1.59
C PHE A 103 -7.90 -2.47 1.40
N ASN A 104 -8.01 -1.60 2.40
CA ASN A 104 -9.01 -0.54 2.46
C ASN A 104 -8.38 0.79 2.06
N VAL A 105 -8.82 1.35 0.94
CA VAL A 105 -8.38 2.67 0.43
C VAL A 105 -9.57 3.61 0.45
N THR A 106 -9.57 4.55 1.40
CA THR A 106 -10.67 5.49 1.67
C THR A 106 -10.17 6.94 1.81
N GLY A 107 -9.00 7.23 1.25
CA GLY A 107 -8.32 8.52 1.36
C GLY A 107 -6.84 8.43 0.95
N GLY A 108 -6.17 9.58 0.92
CA GLY A 108 -4.73 9.66 0.67
C GLY A 108 -4.31 9.31 -0.77
N THR A 109 -3.04 8.94 -0.92
CA THR A 109 -2.43 8.54 -2.20
C THR A 109 -1.89 7.12 -2.11
N LEU A 110 -2.35 6.25 -3.01
CA LEU A 110 -1.77 4.95 -3.28
C LEU A 110 -0.87 5.05 -4.51
N ALA A 111 0.45 4.98 -4.33
CA ALA A 111 1.42 4.95 -5.41
C ALA A 111 2.00 3.53 -5.55
N VAL A 112 1.66 2.82 -6.63
CA VAL A 112 2.05 1.42 -6.79
C VAL A 112 2.38 1.05 -8.23
N ASP A 113 3.45 0.26 -8.43
CA ASP A 113 3.79 -0.26 -9.76
C ASP A 113 2.98 -1.51 -10.08
N THR A 114 2.90 -2.47 -9.14
CA THR A 114 2.13 -3.71 -9.33
C THR A 114 1.22 -3.99 -8.14
N PHE A 115 -0.06 -4.22 -8.41
CA PHE A 115 -1.04 -4.70 -7.44
C PHE A 115 -1.52 -6.10 -7.84
N LEU A 116 -1.39 -7.09 -6.95
CA LEU A 116 -1.83 -8.45 -7.17
C LEU A 116 -3.07 -8.73 -6.30
N GLY A 117 -4.21 -8.97 -6.95
CA GLY A 117 -5.53 -9.08 -6.32
C GLY A 117 -6.48 -7.99 -6.81
N ASP A 118 -7.71 -8.03 -6.30
CA ASP A 118 -8.73 -7.03 -6.63
C ASP A 118 -8.46 -5.72 -5.87
N LEU A 119 -8.61 -4.59 -6.55
CA LEU A 119 -8.38 -3.25 -6.01
C LEU A 119 -9.63 -2.39 -6.15
N SER A 120 -10.19 -1.98 -5.01
CA SER A 120 -11.20 -0.92 -4.96
C SER A 120 -10.60 0.34 -4.33
N VAL A 121 -10.72 1.48 -5.01
CA VAL A 121 -10.23 2.79 -4.55
C VAL A 121 -11.43 3.70 -4.27
N SER A 122 -11.48 4.27 -3.07
CA SER A 122 -12.53 5.18 -2.63
C SER A 122 -11.95 6.45 -2.01
N ASP A 123 -12.52 7.62 -2.33
CA ASP A 123 -12.08 8.94 -1.84
C ASP A 123 -10.55 9.21 -1.91
N ALA A 124 -9.83 8.55 -2.81
CA ALA A 124 -8.36 8.54 -2.82
C ALA A 124 -7.75 8.75 -4.21
N MET A 125 -6.46 9.05 -4.25
CA MET A 125 -5.69 9.10 -5.49
C MET A 125 -4.94 7.77 -5.72
N LEU A 126 -5.20 7.11 -6.84
CA LEU A 126 -4.31 6.07 -7.37
C LEU A 126 -3.29 6.71 -8.31
N ALA A 127 -2.00 6.55 -7.97
CA ALA A 127 -0.89 7.10 -8.74
C ALA A 127 0.03 6.00 -9.30
N PRO A 128 0.58 6.21 -10.52
CA PRO A 128 1.66 5.36 -11.03
C PRO A 128 2.85 5.45 -10.06
N GLY A 129 3.46 4.30 -9.74
CA GLY A 129 4.46 4.20 -8.66
C GLY A 129 5.74 5.03 -8.86
N ASP A 130 6.79 4.48 -9.46
CA ASP A 130 8.02 5.22 -9.77
C ASP A 130 7.94 5.92 -11.15
N SER A 131 7.91 7.26 -11.16
CA SER A 131 7.80 8.07 -12.39
C SER A 131 9.01 7.95 -13.35
N PRO A 132 8.80 7.89 -14.68
CA PRO A 132 7.52 7.68 -15.36
C PRO A 132 7.00 6.27 -15.09
N GLY A 133 5.88 6.18 -14.39
CA GLY A 133 5.40 4.97 -13.74
C GLY A 133 4.18 4.39 -14.44
N VAL A 134 3.99 3.10 -14.22
CA VAL A 134 2.82 2.35 -14.68
C VAL A 134 2.29 1.58 -13.49
N THR A 135 0.98 1.62 -13.27
CA THR A 135 0.31 0.70 -12.35
C THR A 135 -0.27 -0.48 -13.11
N SER A 136 0.17 -1.68 -12.78
CA SER A 136 -0.37 -2.94 -13.28
C SER A 136 -1.20 -3.61 -12.20
N ILE A 137 -2.49 -3.83 -12.44
CA ILE A 137 -3.40 -4.52 -11.52
C ILE A 137 -3.70 -5.91 -12.09
N THR A 138 -3.46 -6.95 -11.30
CA THR A 138 -3.78 -8.33 -11.63
C THR A 138 -4.97 -8.79 -10.79
N GLY A 139 -6.16 -8.39 -11.22
CA GLY A 139 -7.45 -8.57 -10.55
C GLY A 139 -8.46 -7.57 -11.11
N ASP A 140 -9.65 -7.54 -10.52
CA ASP A 140 -10.66 -6.54 -10.85
C ASP A 140 -10.28 -5.19 -10.23
N TYR A 141 -10.47 -4.11 -10.99
CA TYR A 141 -10.25 -2.74 -10.53
C TYR A 141 -11.57 -1.96 -10.56
N SER A 142 -11.92 -1.36 -9.42
CA SER A 142 -13.01 -0.42 -9.29
C SER A 142 -12.55 0.86 -8.63
N GLN A 143 -13.05 2.00 -9.12
CA GLN A 143 -12.82 3.30 -8.52
C GLN A 143 -14.15 4.01 -8.34
N ASP A 144 -14.36 4.63 -7.19
CA ASP A 144 -15.55 5.44 -6.95
C ASP A 144 -15.48 6.81 -7.63
N ILE A 145 -16.56 7.57 -7.50
CA ILE A 145 -16.71 8.87 -8.17
C ILE A 145 -15.83 9.97 -7.58
N ASP A 146 -15.45 9.84 -6.31
CA ASP A 146 -14.72 10.85 -5.56
C ASP A 146 -13.20 10.59 -5.59
N SER A 147 -12.78 9.42 -6.09
CA SER A 147 -11.38 9.05 -6.29
C SER A 147 -10.78 9.62 -7.57
N ILE A 148 -9.45 9.79 -7.57
CA ILE A 148 -8.66 10.32 -8.68
C ILE A 148 -7.71 9.24 -9.21
N LEU A 149 -7.70 9.04 -10.53
CA LEU A 149 -6.64 8.29 -11.20
C LEU A 149 -5.62 9.27 -11.76
N GLN A 150 -4.40 9.28 -11.24
CA GLN A 150 -3.29 10.03 -11.81
C GLN A 150 -2.73 9.28 -13.01
N ILE A 151 -2.47 10.01 -14.09
CA ILE A 151 -1.85 9.48 -15.31
C ILE A 151 -0.67 10.35 -15.65
N GLU A 152 0.48 9.74 -15.88
CA GLU A 152 1.66 10.43 -16.37
C GLU A 152 1.68 10.41 -17.90
N ILE A 153 1.83 11.59 -18.51
CA ILE A 153 1.77 11.78 -19.97
C ILE A 153 3.17 12.09 -20.56
N GLY A 154 4.21 12.08 -19.73
CA GLY A 154 5.61 12.23 -20.14
C GLY A 154 6.33 10.88 -20.28
N GLY A 155 7.10 10.68 -21.35
CA GLY A 155 8.06 9.58 -21.44
C GLY A 155 9.42 9.94 -20.82
N LEU A 156 10.35 8.98 -20.76
CA LEU A 156 11.71 9.14 -20.21
C LEU A 156 12.60 10.16 -20.96
N LEU A 157 12.13 10.71 -22.09
CA LEU A 157 12.85 11.65 -22.95
C LEU A 157 11.97 12.87 -23.26
N ALA A 158 12.55 14.07 -23.22
CA ALA A 158 11.88 15.30 -23.61
C ALA A 158 11.36 15.22 -25.07
N GLY A 159 10.09 15.56 -25.29
CA GLY A 159 9.45 15.52 -26.62
C GLY A 159 8.87 14.16 -27.03
N SER A 160 8.85 13.17 -26.12
CA SER A 160 8.11 11.91 -26.33
C SER A 160 6.63 11.98 -25.95
N GLU A 161 6.14 13.14 -25.49
CA GLU A 161 4.73 13.34 -25.16
C GLU A 161 3.86 13.24 -26.41
N ARG A 162 2.78 12.46 -26.35
CA ARG A 162 1.82 12.34 -27.45
C ARG A 162 0.66 13.30 -27.25
N SER A 163 0.34 14.10 -28.27
CA SER A 163 -0.86 14.93 -28.31
C SER A 163 -2.11 14.06 -28.50
N TRP A 164 -3.08 14.16 -27.58
CA TRP A 164 -4.40 13.56 -27.73
C TRP A 164 -5.39 14.63 -28.19
N THR A 165 -6.00 14.43 -29.36
CA THR A 165 -7.10 15.26 -29.82
C THR A 165 -8.43 14.55 -29.56
N PHE A 166 -9.20 15.02 -28.59
CA PHE A 166 -10.57 14.58 -28.40
C PHE A 166 -11.45 15.30 -29.42
N ARG A 167 -11.96 14.55 -30.41
CA ARG A 167 -13.05 15.03 -31.27
C ARG A 167 -14.37 14.53 -30.69
N GLY A 168 -15.04 15.39 -29.93
CA GLY A 168 -16.42 15.16 -29.54
C GLY A 168 -17.32 15.11 -30.77
N ARG A 169 -18.34 14.25 -30.75
CA ARG A 169 -19.46 14.30 -31.70
C ARG A 169 -20.56 15.16 -31.12
#